data_AF-A0A939EY01-F1
#
_entry.id   AF-A0A939EY01-F1
#
_cell.length_a   1.000
_cell.length_b   1.000
_cell.length_c   1.000
_cell.angle_alpha   90.00
_cell.angle_beta   90.00
_cell.angle_gamma   90.00
#
_symmetry.space_group_name_H-M   'P 1'
#
loop_
_entity.id
_entity.type
_entity.pdbx_description
1 polymer ?
#
loop_
_entity_poly.entity_id
_entity_poly.type
_entity_poly.pdbx_seq_one_letter_code
_entity_poly.pdbx_strand_id
1 'polypeptide(L)' 'MNHAIATMPASPLSRRDRAWIALYSLDNRHYNRNYNQQYVLWANNVTEQDLAEFEDSWLKLRCRPTEQ' A
#
# COMPACT_ATOMS: atom_id res chain seq x y z
N MET A 1 26.45 -7.61 19.62
CA MET A 1 26.19 -6.79 18.42
C MET A 1 24.81 -6.19 18.59
N ASN A 2 24.75 -4.92 18.97
CA ASN A 2 23.51 -4.21 19.28
C ASN A 2 22.89 -3.74 17.96
N HIS A 3 21.79 -4.37 17.53
CA HIS A 3 21.01 -3.86 16.42
C HIS A 3 20.30 -2.59 16.90
N ALA A 4 20.84 -1.43 16.52
CA ALA A 4 20.13 -0.17 16.60
C ALA A 4 18.87 -0.32 15.74
N ILE A 5 17.72 -0.54 16.40
CA ILE A 5 16.44 -0.35 15.75
C ILE A 5 16.35 1.14 15.50
N ALA A 6 16.59 1.53 14.24
CA ALA A 6 16.33 2.87 13.76
C ALA A 6 14.83 3.10 13.93
N THR A 7 14.45 3.65 15.09
CA THR A 7 13.14 4.26 15.31
C THR A 7 13.12 5.53 14.46
N MET A 8 12.99 5.36 13.14
CA MET A 8 12.57 6.46 12.29
C MET A 8 11.23 6.92 12.88
N PRO A 9 11.04 8.22 13.14
CA PRO A 9 9.72 8.72 13.49
C PRO A 9 8.85 8.35 12.30
N ALA A 10 7.95 7.38 12.50
CA ALA A 10 6.95 7.03 11.53
C ALA A 10 6.10 8.29 11.37
N SER A 11 6.47 9.16 10.43
CA SER A 11 5.56 10.19 9.92
C SER A 11 4.28 9.42 9.64
N PRO A 12 3.15 9.76 10.30
CA PRO A 12 1.94 8.98 10.16
C PRO A 12 1.61 8.99 8.67
N LEU A 13 1.82 7.83 8.00
CA LEU A 13 1.64 7.72 6.56
C LEU A 13 0.29 8.33 6.22
N SER A 14 0.23 9.15 5.18
CA SER A 14 -1.04 9.75 4.79
C SER A 14 -2.01 8.63 4.39
N ARG A 15 -3.31 8.92 4.47
CA ARG A 15 -4.35 7.98 4.04
C ARG A 15 -4.11 7.48 2.60
N ARG A 16 -3.67 8.39 1.72
CA ARG A 16 -3.28 8.08 0.34
C ARG A 16 -2.13 7.08 0.27
N ASP A 17 -1.05 7.31 1.02
CA ASP A 17 0.13 6.45 0.95
C ASP A 17 -0.20 5.03 1.47
N ARG A 18 -1.03 4.94 2.52
CA ARG A 18 -1.52 3.66 3.04
C ARG A 18 -2.42 2.93 2.03
N ALA A 19 -3.28 3.66 1.33
CA ALA A 19 -4.14 3.09 0.28
C ALA A 19 -3.28 2.55 -0.88
N TRP A 20 -2.23 3.25 -1.28
CA TRP A 20 -1.30 2.78 -2.31
C TRP A 20 -0.52 1.53 -1.89
N ILE A 21 -0.09 1.45 -0.64
CA ILE A 21 0.57 0.24 -0.10
C ILE A 21 -0.42 -0.94 -0.10
N ALA A 22 -1.66 -0.70 0.32
CA ALA A 22 -2.71 -1.71 0.27
C ALA A 22 -2.98 -2.18 -1.16
N LEU A 23 -3.18 -1.28 -2.12
CA LEU A 23 -3.36 -1.60 -3.54
C LEU A 23 -2.18 -2.39 -4.13
N TYR A 24 -0.95 -1.99 -3.82
CA TYR A 24 0.24 -2.72 -4.23
C TYR A 24 0.31 -4.13 -3.66
N SER A 25 -0.06 -4.29 -2.40
CA SER A 25 -0.09 -5.60 -1.76
C SER A 25 -1.16 -6.48 -2.42
N LEU A 26 -2.34 -5.91 -2.69
CA LEU A 26 -3.47 -6.59 -3.36
C LEU A 26 -3.10 -7.00 -4.80
N ASP A 27 -2.33 -6.20 -5.52
CA ASP A 27 -1.87 -6.52 -6.88
C ASP A 27 -0.85 -7.68 -6.89
N ASN A 28 0.02 -7.75 -5.87
CA ASN A 28 1.01 -8.82 -5.70
C ASN A 28 0.43 -10.13 -5.10
N ARG A 29 -0.90 -10.28 -5.10
CA ARG A 29 -1.64 -11.45 -4.60
C ARG A 29 -1.17 -12.81 -5.14
N HIS A 30 -0.45 -12.81 -6.26
CA HIS A 30 0.10 -14.01 -6.87
C HIS A 30 1.02 -14.84 -5.95
N TYR A 31 1.57 -14.25 -4.88
CA TYR A 31 2.56 -14.93 -4.02
C TYR A 31 2.00 -15.69 -2.81
N ASN A 32 0.72 -15.55 -2.45
CA ASN A 32 0.23 -16.23 -1.24
C ASN A 32 -1.24 -16.70 -1.34
N ARG A 33 -1.45 -18.02 -1.21
CA ARG A 33 -2.78 -18.66 -1.32
C ARG A 33 -3.74 -18.27 -0.19
N ASN A 34 -3.20 -17.78 0.93
CA ASN A 34 -3.96 -17.31 2.11
C ASN A 34 -4.10 -15.78 2.16
N TYR A 35 -3.90 -15.09 1.03
CA TYR A 35 -3.97 -13.65 0.98
C TYR A 35 -5.43 -13.16 1.11
N ASN A 36 -5.74 -12.46 2.21
CA ASN A 36 -7.09 -11.95 2.51
C ASN A 36 -7.14 -10.42 2.38
N GLN A 37 -8.05 -9.91 1.54
CA GLN A 37 -8.31 -8.47 1.36
C GLN A 37 -8.51 -7.73 2.69
N GLN A 38 -9.30 -8.31 3.59
CA GLN A 38 -9.69 -7.69 4.85
C GLN A 38 -8.47 -7.51 5.77
N TYR A 39 -7.53 -8.45 5.73
CA TYR A 39 -6.29 -8.34 6.48
C TYR A 39 -5.43 -7.17 5.97
N VAL A 40 -5.37 -6.96 4.65
CA VAL A 40 -4.60 -5.86 4.05
C VAL A 40 -5.20 -4.50 4.42
N LEU A 41 -6.53 -4.39 4.36
CA LEU A 41 -7.25 -3.19 4.75
C LEU A 41 -7.00 -2.84 6.21
N TRP A 42 -7.16 -3.84 7.09
CA TRP A 42 -6.92 -3.68 8.52
C TRP A 42 -5.46 -3.32 8.83
N ALA A 43 -4.49 -4.04 8.24
CA ALA A 43 -3.06 -3.81 8.47
C ALA A 43 -2.60 -2.41 8.01
N ASN A 44 -3.22 -1.87 6.96
CA ASN A 44 -2.92 -0.54 6.44
C ASN A 44 -3.83 0.55 7.00
N ASN A 45 -4.78 0.21 7.89
CA ASN A 45 -5.76 1.13 8.45
C ASN A 45 -6.45 1.98 7.35
N VAL A 46 -6.94 1.29 6.32
CA VAL A 46 -7.69 1.85 5.20
C VAL A 46 -8.96 1.04 4.96
N THR A 47 -9.95 1.68 4.37
CA THR A 47 -11.22 1.08 3.98
C THR A 47 -11.26 0.78 2.49
N GLU A 48 -12.25 0.00 2.05
CA GLU A 48 -12.50 -0.21 0.61
C GLU A 48 -12.80 1.09 -0.13
N GLN A 49 -13.42 2.06 0.56
CA GLN A 49 -13.68 3.39 0.01
C GLN A 49 -12.38 4.16 -0.23
N ASP A 50 -11.41 4.08 0.70
CA ASP A 50 -10.10 4.71 0.51
C ASP A 50 -9.35 4.09 -0.67
N LEU A 51 -9.46 2.77 -0.85
CA LEU A 51 -8.89 2.12 -2.04
C LEU A 51 -9.51 2.68 -3.32
N ALA A 52 -10.84 2.73 -3.41
CA ALA A 52 -11.54 3.23 -4.59
C ALA A 52 -11.24 4.71 -4.88
N GLU A 53 -11.11 5.54 -3.84
CA GLU A 53 -10.75 6.96 -3.99
C GLU A 53 -9.35 7.14 -4.59
N PHE A 54 -8.38 6.32 -4.17
CA PHE A 54 -6.98 6.47 -4.57
C PHE A 54 -6.54 5.52 -5.69
N GLU A 55 -7.39 4.59 -6.13
CA GLU A 55 -7.09 3.60 -7.17
C GLU A 55 -6.73 4.26 -8.50
N ASP A 56 -7.52 5.22 -8.98
CA ASP A 56 -7.25 5.93 -10.24
C ASP A 56 -5.88 6.65 -10.20
N SER A 57 -5.59 7.33 -9.09
CA SER A 57 -4.31 8.02 -8.90
C SER A 57 -3.13 7.04 -8.79
N TRP A 58 -3.35 5.88 -8.19
CA TRP A 58 -2.36 4.81 -8.10
C TRP A 58 -2.08 4.15 -9.46
N LEU A 59 -3.13 3.88 -10.25
CA LEU A 59 -3.01 3.34 -11.60
C LEU A 59 -2.24 4.30 -12.51
N LYS A 60 -2.48 5.61 -12.43
CA LYS A 60 -1.70 6.62 -13.15
C LYS A 60 -0.22 6.61 -12.78
N LEU A 61 0.11 6.30 -11.52
CA LEU A 61 1.50 6.19 -11.06
C LEU A 61 2.19 4.92 -11.55
N ARG A 62 1.46 3.81 -11.69
CA ARG A 62 1.94 2.55 -12.28
C ARG A 62 2.09 2.64 -13.79
N CYS A 63 1.12 3.22 -14.46
CA CYS A 63 1.12 3.49 -15.88
C CYS A 63 1.93 4.77 -16.15
N ARG A 64 3.22 4.77 -15.80
CA ARG A 64 4.11 5.74 -16.45
C ARG A 64 4.01 5.46 -17.95
N PRO A 65 3.63 6.43 -18.80
CA PRO A 65 4.09 6.36 -20.17
C PRO A 65 5.61 6.35 -20.07
N THR A 66 6.24 5.30 -20.58
CA THR A 66 7.64 5.36 -20.99
C THR A 66 7.72 6.39 -22.12
N GLU A 67 7.66 7.66 -21.77
CA GLU A 67 8.24 8.72 -22.56
C GLU A 67 9.54 9.08 -21.85
N GLN A 68 10.61 8.41 -22.25
CA GLN A 68 11.86 8.98 -22.78
C GLN A 68 12.92 7.90 -22.96
#